data_AF-A0A956SVY5-F1
#
_entry.id   AF-A0A956SVY5-F1
#
_cell.length_a   1.000
_cell.length_b   1.000
_cell.length_c   1.000
_cell.angle_alpha   90.00
_cell.angle_beta   90.00
_cell.angle_gamma   90.00
#
_symmetry.space_group_name_H-M   'P 1'
#
loop_
_entity.id
_entity.type
_entity.pdbx_description
1 polymer ?
#
loop_
_entity_poly.entity_id
_entity_poly.type
_entity_poly.pdbx_seq_one_letter_code
_entity_poly.pdbx_strand_id
1 'polypeptide(L)'
;MRIIPFVLAAALYGTPGLAAPAPTGQTCLIRGEVLDVAVREFSRDPDWARSFGVTETVPYTDVTILPIELSQMADGFSPSCTGEVQTFQIDGEAPPVGACIRATAIFSGDEFRIGTWLTGVEPAPCD
;
A
#
# COMPACT_ATOMS: atom_id res chain seq x y z
N MET A 1 -27.71 23.23 50.80
CA MET A 1 -28.24 23.01 49.44
C MET A 1 -27.07 22.54 48.58
N ARG A 2 -27.04 21.26 48.20
CA ARG A 2 -25.93 20.61 47.47
C ARG A 2 -26.14 20.83 45.97
N ILE A 3 -25.18 21.44 45.29
CA ILE A 3 -25.15 21.50 43.82
C ILE A 3 -24.03 20.58 43.39
N ILE A 4 -24.40 19.46 42.77
CA ILE A 4 -23.49 18.50 42.15
C ILE A 4 -23.28 18.99 40.71
N PRO A 5 -22.09 19.45 40.30
CA PRO A 5 -21.82 19.65 38.88
C PRO A 5 -21.59 18.27 38.25
N PHE A 6 -22.56 17.89 37.43
CA PHE A 6 -22.53 16.75 36.52
C PHE A 6 -21.37 16.93 35.54
N VAL A 7 -20.42 16.01 35.56
CA VAL A 7 -19.27 15.98 34.65
C VAL A 7 -19.77 15.62 33.25
N LEU A 8 -19.74 16.57 32.31
CA LEU A 8 -19.89 16.28 30.88
C LEU A 8 -18.55 15.71 30.39
N ALA A 9 -18.42 14.38 30.41
CA ALA A 9 -17.37 13.70 29.67
C ALA A 9 -17.74 13.73 28.18
N ALA A 10 -17.25 14.74 27.46
CA ALA A 10 -17.29 14.74 26.00
C ALA A 10 -16.35 13.63 25.53
N ALA A 11 -16.93 12.53 25.08
CA ALA A 11 -16.22 11.45 24.43
C ALA A 11 -15.59 11.99 23.14
N LEU A 12 -14.28 12.27 23.20
CA LEU A 12 -13.44 12.40 22.02
C LEU A 12 -13.33 11.01 21.39
N TYR A 13 -14.37 10.60 20.66
CA TYR A 13 -14.25 9.57 19.64
C TYR A 13 -13.42 10.17 18.49
N GLY A 14 -12.11 10.34 18.74
CA GLY A 14 -11.16 10.46 17.67
C GLY A 14 -11.27 9.17 16.87
N THR A 15 -11.74 9.26 15.64
CA THR A 15 -11.50 8.21 14.65
C THR A 15 -10.02 7.84 14.77
N PRO A 16 -9.65 6.55 14.96
CA PRO A 16 -8.25 6.18 14.83
C PRO A 16 -7.85 6.61 13.43
N GLY A 17 -7.12 7.72 13.36
CA GLY A 17 -6.52 8.17 12.13
C GLY A 17 -5.50 7.10 11.83
N LEU A 18 -5.87 6.16 10.96
CA LEU A 18 -4.92 5.26 10.32
C LEU A 18 -3.81 6.19 9.83
N ALA A 19 -2.64 6.08 10.44
CA ALA A 19 -1.54 6.96 10.14
C ALA A 19 -1.33 6.94 8.63
N ALA A 20 -1.11 8.10 8.03
CA ALA A 20 -0.76 8.12 6.61
C ALA A 20 0.49 7.24 6.42
N PRO A 21 0.49 6.31 5.45
CA PRO A 21 1.57 5.35 5.32
C PRO A 21 2.92 6.06 5.23
N ALA A 22 3.86 5.72 6.11
CA ALA A 22 5.20 6.30 6.04
C ALA A 22 5.94 5.70 4.83
N PRO A 23 6.47 6.53 3.91
CA PRO A 23 7.35 6.05 2.86
C PRO A 23 8.61 5.45 3.49
N THR A 24 8.94 4.21 3.14
CA THR A 24 10.20 3.55 3.53
C THR A 24 11.29 3.72 2.48
N GLY A 25 10.92 4.22 1.29
CA GLY A 25 11.80 4.38 0.14
C GLY A 25 11.36 5.51 -0.81
N GLN A 26 12.11 5.70 -1.89
CA GLN A 26 11.73 6.63 -2.98
C GLN A 26 10.58 6.08 -3.79
N THR A 27 9.67 6.96 -4.21
CA THR A 27 8.66 6.62 -5.20
C THR A 27 9.32 6.44 -6.57
N CYS A 28 8.79 5.53 -7.38
CA CYS A 28 9.25 5.35 -8.75
C CYS A 28 8.10 5.42 -9.73
N LEU A 29 8.38 5.93 -10.92
CA LEU A 29 7.57 5.67 -12.11
C LEU A 29 8.15 4.44 -12.81
N ILE A 30 7.31 3.43 -13.03
CA ILE A 30 7.70 2.17 -13.66
C ILE A 30 6.90 2.02 -14.96
N ARG A 31 7.57 1.63 -16.04
CA ARG A 31 6.96 1.00 -17.21
C ARG A 31 7.49 -0.42 -17.31
N GLY A 32 6.63 -1.41 -17.43
CA GLY A 32 7.06 -2.82 -17.43
C GLY A 32 5.97 -3.80 -17.81
N GLU A 33 6.38 -5.05 -18.03
CA GLU A 33 5.50 -6.17 -18.35
C GLU A 33 5.05 -6.90 -17.08
N VAL A 34 3.77 -7.23 -16.98
CA VAL A 34 3.21 -8.06 -15.92
C VAL A 34 3.53 -9.53 -16.18
N LEU A 35 4.31 -10.13 -15.29
CA LEU A 35 4.72 -11.53 -15.39
C LEU A 35 3.78 -12.48 -14.63
N ASP A 36 3.24 -12.03 -13.50
CA ASP A 36 2.39 -12.84 -12.64
C ASP A 36 1.40 -11.97 -11.86
N VAL A 37 0.24 -12.55 -11.55
CA VAL A 37 -0.77 -11.96 -10.69
C VAL A 37 -1.25 -13.03 -9.71
N ALA A 38 -1.02 -12.80 -8.42
CA ALA A 38 -1.38 -13.72 -7.36
C ALA A 38 -2.24 -13.02 -6.30
N VAL A 39 -3.21 -13.74 -5.75
CA VAL A 39 -3.94 -13.28 -4.57
C VAL A 39 -3.38 -14.00 -3.35
N ARG A 40 -2.98 -13.24 -2.34
CA ARG A 40 -2.55 -13.78 -1.04
C ARG A 40 -3.41 -13.25 0.08
N GLU A 41 -3.64 -14.08 1.09
CA GLU A 41 -4.25 -13.65 2.34
C GLU A 41 -3.17 -13.26 3.34
N PHE A 42 -3.29 -12.07 3.92
CA PHE A 42 -2.45 -11.63 5.01
C PHE A 42 -3.22 -11.64 6.32
N SER A 43 -2.69 -12.35 7.30
CA SER A 43 -3.25 -12.43 8.65
C SER A 43 -2.51 -11.50 9.59
N ARG A 44 -3.27 -10.62 10.26
CA ARG A 44 -2.80 -9.75 11.33
C ARG A 44 -2.87 -10.48 12.67
N ASP A 45 -2.13 -9.97 13.65
CA ASP A 45 -2.31 -10.40 15.03
C ASP A 45 -3.78 -10.13 15.47
N PRO A 46 -4.49 -11.13 16.02
CA PRO A 46 -5.91 -10.98 16.35
C PRO A 46 -6.20 -9.93 17.42
N ASP A 47 -5.33 -9.79 18.42
CA ASP A 47 -5.54 -8.84 19.51
C ASP A 47 -5.24 -7.40 19.04
N TRP A 48 -4.21 -7.23 18.22
CA TRP A 48 -3.95 -5.97 17.52
C TRP A 48 -5.13 -5.60 16.63
N ALA A 49 -5.61 -6.51 15.77
CA ALA A 49 -6.71 -6.23 14.83
C ALA A 49 -7.99 -5.83 15.56
N ARG A 50 -8.30 -6.51 16.67
CA ARG A 50 -9.43 -6.16 17.55
C ARG A 50 -9.27 -4.78 18.19
N SER A 51 -8.06 -4.42 18.63
CA SER A 51 -7.79 -3.13 19.27
C SER A 51 -8.00 -1.94 18.33
N PHE A 52 -7.75 -2.13 17.03
CA PHE A 52 -7.95 -1.13 15.98
C PHE A 52 -9.32 -1.24 15.26
N GLY A 53 -10.12 -2.26 15.58
CA GLY A 53 -11.43 -2.49 14.95
C GLY A 53 -11.35 -2.84 13.45
N VAL A 54 -10.26 -3.49 13.03
CA VAL A 54 -10.03 -3.90 11.64
C VAL A 54 -10.13 -5.42 11.48
N THR A 55 -10.29 -5.90 10.25
CA THR A 55 -10.36 -7.33 9.94
C THR A 55 -9.00 -8.03 10.17
N GLU A 56 -9.05 -9.22 10.77
CA GLU A 56 -7.87 -10.05 11.03
C GLU A 56 -7.17 -10.48 9.73
N THR A 57 -7.94 -10.77 8.69
CA THR A 57 -7.45 -11.17 7.37
C THR A 57 -7.76 -10.11 6.33
N VAL A 58 -6.77 -9.77 5.50
CA VAL A 58 -6.95 -8.92 4.32
C VAL A 58 -6.36 -9.62 3.09
N PRO A 59 -7.14 -9.76 2.01
CA PRO A 59 -6.62 -10.21 0.74
C PRO A 59 -5.81 -9.09 0.08
N TYR A 60 -4.65 -9.44 -0.47
CA TYR A 60 -3.85 -8.57 -1.33
C TYR A 60 -3.70 -9.21 -2.69
N THR A 61 -3.76 -8.37 -3.73
CA THR A 61 -3.42 -8.77 -5.09
C THR A 61 -1.99 -8.32 -5.35
N ASP A 62 -1.11 -9.29 -5.52
CA ASP A 62 0.29 -9.09 -5.85
C ASP A 62 0.47 -9.20 -7.38
N VAL A 63 1.22 -8.27 -7.95
CA VAL A 63 1.55 -8.18 -9.38
C VAL A 63 3.07 -8.19 -9.50
N THR A 64 3.62 -9.18 -10.18
CA THR A 64 5.05 -9.26 -10.48
C THR A 64 5.34 -8.59 -11.82
N ILE A 65 6.29 -7.65 -11.83
CA ILE A 65 6.62 -6.84 -13.00
C ILE A 65 8.07 -7.04 -13.38
N LEU A 66 8.32 -7.19 -14.69
CA LEU A 66 9.62 -6.99 -15.32
C LEU A 66 9.74 -5.53 -15.77
N PRO A 67 10.59 -4.70 -15.14
CA PRO A 67 10.74 -3.31 -15.53
C PRO A 67 11.41 -3.18 -16.91
N ILE A 68 10.82 -2.33 -17.77
CA ILE A 68 11.40 -1.88 -19.05
C ILE A 68 12.02 -0.49 -18.87
N GLU A 69 11.32 0.41 -18.18
CA GLU A 69 11.81 1.74 -17.83
C GLU A 69 11.53 2.08 -16.36
N LEU A 70 12.44 2.84 -15.76
CA LEU A 70 12.35 3.28 -14.37
C LEU A 70 12.81 4.72 -14.24
N SER A 71 12.04 5.51 -13.48
CA SER A 71 12.44 6.85 -13.04
C SER A 71 12.20 6.99 -11.55
N GLN A 72 13.27 7.27 -10.81
CA GLN A 72 13.19 7.55 -9.37
C GLN A 72 12.71 8.98 -9.14
N MET A 73 11.80 9.16 -8.19
CA MET A 73 11.35 10.48 -7.76
C MET A 73 12.25 11.03 -6.65
N ALA A 74 12.35 12.35 -6.56
CA ALA A 74 13.18 13.05 -5.57
C ALA A 74 12.46 13.21 -4.22
N ASP A 75 11.73 12.18 -3.76
CA ASP A 75 10.83 12.24 -2.60
C ASP A 75 11.21 11.29 -1.45
N GLY A 76 12.29 10.51 -1.57
CA GLY A 76 12.71 9.53 -0.57
C GLY A 76 14.21 9.51 -0.29
N PHE A 77 14.60 8.74 0.73
CA PHE A 77 15.95 8.74 1.31
C PHE A 77 16.95 7.85 0.57
N SER A 78 16.48 6.82 -0.15
CA SER A 78 17.33 5.87 -0.88
C SER A 78 16.64 5.34 -2.16
N PRO A 79 17.41 4.94 -3.19
CA PRO A 79 16.87 4.26 -4.36
C PRO A 79 16.14 2.98 -3.98
N SER A 80 14.87 2.85 -4.39
CA SER A 80 14.05 1.67 -4.08
C SER A 80 13.76 0.78 -5.29
N CYS A 81 13.87 1.32 -6.51
CA CYS A 81 13.73 0.54 -7.73
C CYS A 81 15.09 0.09 -8.25
N THR A 82 15.25 -1.23 -8.39
CA THR A 82 16.53 -1.86 -8.74
C THR A 82 16.70 -2.17 -10.22
N GLY A 83 15.65 -2.07 -11.03
CA GLY A 83 15.67 -2.58 -12.43
C GLY A 83 15.39 -4.07 -12.54
N GLU A 84 15.31 -4.78 -11.42
CA GLU A 84 15.04 -6.20 -11.39
C GLU A 84 13.54 -6.49 -11.31
N VAL A 85 13.18 -7.75 -11.60
CA VAL A 85 11.82 -8.26 -11.43
C VAL A 85 11.39 -8.08 -9.97
N GLN A 86 10.24 -7.44 -9.76
CA GLN A 86 9.75 -7.10 -8.44
C GLN A 86 8.25 -7.33 -8.35
N THR A 87 7.80 -7.68 -7.14
CA THR A 87 6.39 -7.90 -6.83
C THR A 87 5.85 -6.70 -6.06
N PHE A 88 4.69 -6.23 -6.49
CA PHE A 88 4.02 -5.09 -5.90
C PHE A 88 2.55 -5.43 -5.60
N GLN A 89 2.00 -4.81 -4.57
CA GLN A 89 0.57 -4.89 -4.29
C GLN A 89 -0.19 -3.87 -5.13
N ILE A 90 -1.38 -4.25 -5.59
CA ILE A 90 -2.31 -3.33 -6.26
C ILE A 90 -3.63 -3.27 -5.48
N ASP A 91 -4.18 -2.07 -5.35
CA ASP A 91 -5.55 -1.87 -4.90
C ASP A 91 -6.43 -1.69 -6.13
N GLY A 92 -7.29 -2.65 -6.41
CA GLY A 92 -8.19 -2.66 -7.57
C GLY A 92 -7.95 -3.80 -8.55
N GLU A 93 -8.35 -3.58 -9.81
CA GLU A 93 -8.26 -4.57 -10.88
C GLU A 93 -6.81 -4.77 -11.31
N ALA A 94 -6.32 -6.01 -11.22
CA ALA A 94 -5.00 -6.36 -11.70
C ALA A 94 -4.97 -6.41 -13.23
N PRO A 95 -3.93 -5.86 -13.87
CA PRO A 95 -3.72 -6.03 -15.30
C PRO A 95 -3.49 -7.51 -15.63
N PRO A 96 -3.86 -7.97 -16.84
CA PRO A 96 -3.63 -9.35 -17.22
C PRO A 96 -2.12 -9.63 -17.40
N VAL A 97 -1.72 -10.88 -17.15
CA VAL A 97 -0.36 -11.36 -17.43
C VAL A 97 -0.01 -11.14 -18.91
N GLY A 98 1.20 -10.65 -19.17
CA GLY A 98 1.70 -10.24 -20.48
C GLY A 98 1.31 -8.82 -20.90
N ALA A 99 0.51 -8.09 -20.11
CA ALA A 99 0.25 -6.68 -20.37
C ALA A 99 1.43 -5.81 -19.93
N CYS A 100 1.69 -4.74 -20.70
CA CYS A 100 2.59 -3.69 -20.28
C CYS A 100 1.81 -2.55 -19.65
N ILE A 101 2.33 -2.05 -18.55
CA ILE A 101 1.70 -0.99 -17.77
C ILE A 101 2.69 0.13 -17.48
N ARG A 102 2.14 1.30 -17.21
CA ARG A 102 2.82 2.38 -16.50
C ARG A 102 2.15 2.54 -15.14
N ALA A 103 2.95 2.73 -14.10
CA ALA A 103 2.45 2.86 -12.75
C ALA A 103 3.41 3.67 -11.87
N THR A 104 2.88 4.15 -10.75
CA THR A 104 3.67 4.73 -9.66
C THR A 104 3.86 3.68 -8.58
N ALA A 105 5.11 3.27 -8.35
CA ALA A 105 5.49 2.35 -7.28
C ALA A 105 5.83 3.13 -6.01
N ILE A 106 5.14 2.81 -4.93
CA ILE A 106 5.29 3.44 -3.60
C ILE A 106 5.82 2.38 -2.64
N PHE A 107 7.00 2.61 -2.07
CA PHE A 107 7.62 1.73 -1.08
C PHE A 107 7.23 2.21 0.31
N SER A 108 6.30 1.49 0.95
CA SER A 108 5.83 1.79 2.30
C SER A 108 6.03 0.60 3.22
N GLY A 109 6.18 0.88 4.51
CA GLY A 109 6.29 -0.12 5.57
C GLY A 109 5.29 0.11 6.68
N ASP A 110 4.14 0.74 6.37
CA ASP A 110 3.11 0.98 7.37
C ASP A 110 2.47 -0.33 7.82
N GLU A 111 2.17 -0.41 9.11
CA GLU A 111 1.58 -1.56 9.80
C GLU A 111 0.17 -1.89 9.27
N PHE A 112 -0.51 -0.91 8.66
CA PHE A 112 -1.83 -1.09 8.02
C PHE A 112 -1.73 -1.47 6.54
N ARG A 113 -0.65 -1.07 5.85
CA ARG A 113 -0.40 -1.29 4.42
C ARG A 113 1.04 -1.77 4.22
N ILE A 114 1.23 -3.05 4.46
CA ILE A 114 2.56 -3.67 4.45
C ILE A 114 3.04 -3.80 3.00
N GLY A 115 4.23 -3.31 2.67
CA GLY A 115 4.94 -3.62 1.43
C GLY A 115 4.86 -2.55 0.36
N THR A 116 5.32 -2.90 -0.84
CA THR A 116 5.40 -1.99 -1.98
C THR A 116 4.11 -2.02 -2.79
N TRP A 117 3.62 -0.86 -3.20
CA TRP A 117 2.33 -0.68 -3.86
C TRP A 117 2.46 -0.08 -5.25
N LEU A 118 1.57 -0.45 -6.16
CA LEU A 118 1.36 0.25 -7.43
C LEU A 118 0.10 1.10 -7.35
N THR A 119 0.20 2.32 -7.86
CA THR A 119 -0.92 3.26 -7.98
C THR A 119 -0.89 3.92 -9.35
N GLY A 120 -2.04 4.41 -9.81
CA GLY A 120 -2.16 5.03 -11.13
C GLY A 120 -1.76 4.08 -12.26
N VAL A 121 -2.21 2.82 -12.18
CA VAL A 121 -1.90 1.79 -13.15
C VAL A 121 -2.66 2.05 -14.44
N GLU A 122 -1.92 2.24 -15.53
CA GLU A 122 -2.46 2.53 -16.86
C GLU A 122 -1.82 1.60 -17.90
N PRO A 123 -2.53 1.20 -18.96
CA PRO A 123 -1.94 0.46 -20.07
C PRO A 123 -0.81 1.23 -20.74
N ALA A 124 0.25 0.52 -21.15
CA ALA A 124 1.39 1.10 -21.84
C ALA A 124 1.85 0.22 -23.02
N PRO A 125 2.56 0.80 -24.01
CA PRO A 125 3.28 0.02 -25.01
C PRO A 125 4.36 -0.86 -24.37
N CYS A 126 4.54 -2.07 -24.91
CA CYS A 126 5.59 -3.02 -24.52
C CYS A 126 6.93 -2.79 -25.23
N ASP A 127 6.97 -1.90 -26.22
CA ASP A 127 8.13 -1.57 -27.06
C ASP A 127 8.97 -0.39 -26.55
#